data_AF-A0ABD2M279-F1
#
_entry.id   AF-A0ABD2M279-F1
#
_cell.length_a   1.000
_cell.length_b   1.000
_cell.length_c   1.000
_cell.angle_alpha   90.00
_cell.angle_beta   90.00
_cell.angle_gamma   90.00
#
_symmetry.space_group_name_H-M   'P 1'
#
loop_
_entity.id
_entity.type
_entity.pdbx_description
1 polymer ?
#
loop_
_entity_poly.entity_id
_entity_poly.type
_entity_poly.pdbx_seq_one_letter_code
_entity_poly.pdbx_strand_id
1 'polypeptide(L)'
;MLTLNEFARWTGLTLFEMDLHSVALFLTSLLFVLSRHFLFSLTILHLFAPLFVASALNFYFLVIIFVRTVIEDGTPKRAIAGNALHFFRVTMVALFEMILCHKLQDEFERGNQQKSIETTYFMVLMPLWALLIALSVHACRLF
;
A
#
# COMPACT_ATOMS: atom_id res chain seq x y z
N MET A 1 10.45 -1.68 -24.94
CA MET A 1 10.70 -1.12 -23.59
C MET A 1 9.44 -0.36 -23.21
N LEU A 2 8.74 -0.77 -22.15
CA LEU A 2 7.57 -0.04 -21.67
C LEU A 2 8.05 1.31 -21.09
N THR A 3 7.57 2.41 -21.64
CA THR A 3 7.90 3.74 -21.10
C THR A 3 7.18 3.96 -19.77
N LEU A 4 7.77 4.73 -18.85
CA LEU A 4 7.18 5.00 -17.53
C LEU A 4 5.75 5.58 -17.64
N ASN A 5 5.52 6.36 -18.70
CA ASN A 5 4.21 6.93 -19.03
C ASN A 5 3.19 5.87 -19.46
N GLU A 6 3.59 4.83 -20.19
CA GLU A 6 2.71 3.72 -20.55
C GLU A 6 2.33 2.89 -19.33
N PHE A 7 3.27 2.66 -18.41
CA PHE A 7 3.01 1.95 -17.16
C PHE A 7 2.07 2.74 -16.24
N ALA A 8 2.30 4.05 -16.09
CA ALA A 8 1.41 4.94 -15.34
C ALA A 8 0.00 4.98 -15.95
N ARG A 9 -0.10 4.99 -17.29
CA ARG A 9 -1.39 4.94 -18.00
C ARG A 9 -2.14 3.62 -17.78
N TRP A 10 -1.43 2.50 -17.75
CA TRP A 10 -2.03 1.17 -17.54
C TRP A 10 -2.51 0.94 -16.11
N THR A 11 -1.72 1.40 -15.14
CA THR A 11 -2.02 1.21 -13.71
C THR A 11 -2.94 2.28 -13.13
N GLY A 12 -3.09 3.42 -13.82
CA GLY A 12 -3.75 4.61 -13.29
C GLY A 12 -3.08 5.10 -12.01
N LEU A 13 -1.77 4.85 -11.85
CA LEU A 13 -0.96 5.33 -10.74
C LEU A 13 -0.33 6.65 -11.15
N THR A 14 -0.37 7.62 -10.23
CA THR A 14 0.40 8.83 -10.42
C THR A 14 1.89 8.51 -10.25
N LEU A 15 2.75 9.19 -11.01
CA LEU A 15 4.22 9.12 -10.81
C LEU A 15 4.60 9.42 -9.35
N PHE A 16 3.86 10.32 -8.72
CA PHE A 16 4.02 10.69 -7.31
C PHE A 16 3.78 9.51 -6.36
N GLU A 17 2.69 8.74 -6.56
CA GLU A 17 2.42 7.55 -5.76
C GLU A 17 3.54 6.51 -5.86
N MET A 18 4.06 6.27 -7.07
CA MET A 18 5.12 5.29 -7.29
C MET A 18 6.44 5.71 -6.63
N ASP A 19 6.81 6.98 -6.78
CA ASP A 19 8.02 7.53 -6.18
C ASP A 19 7.93 7.51 -4.64
N LEU A 20 6.77 7.90 -4.09
CA LEU A 20 6.54 7.92 -2.65
C LEU A 20 6.65 6.52 -2.01
N HIS A 21 6.02 5.51 -2.61
CA HIS A 21 6.15 4.13 -2.12
C HIS A 21 7.56 3.56 -2.33
N SER A 22 8.27 3.95 -3.39
CA SER A 22 9.66 3.56 -3.62
C SER A 22 10.59 4.11 -2.54
N VAL A 23 10.49 5.40 -2.22
CA VAL A 23 11.24 6.04 -1.14
C VAL A 23 10.93 5.40 0.21
N ALA A 24 9.65 5.11 0.49
CA ALA A 24 9.24 4.48 1.74
C ALA A 24 9.80 3.06 1.90
N LEU A 25 9.83 2.26 0.82
CA LEU A 25 10.46 0.94 0.81
C LEU A 25 11.97 1.03 1.03
N PHE A 26 12.62 2.01 0.39
CA PHE A 26 14.06 2.24 0.59
C PHE A 26 14.38 2.60 2.04
N LEU A 27 13.62 3.53 2.64
CA LEU A 27 13.78 3.92 4.04
C LEU A 27 13.53 2.73 4.98
N THR A 28 12.47 1.96 4.75
CA THR A 28 12.15 0.78 5.57
C THR A 28 13.27 -0.28 5.50
N SER A 29 13.80 -0.53 4.30
CA SER A 29 14.95 -1.43 4.10
C SER A 29 16.19 -0.94 4.85
N LEU A 30 16.48 0.38 4.78
CA LEU A 30 17.59 0.99 5.51
C LEU A 30 17.40 0.84 7.03
N LEU A 31 16.21 1.12 7.56
CA LEU A 31 15.89 0.93 8.98
C LEU A 31 16.04 -0.55 9.39
N PHE A 32 15.68 -1.49 8.51
CA PHE A 32 15.81 -2.93 8.77
C PHE A 32 17.27 -3.35 8.91
N VAL A 33 18.13 -2.90 7.99
CA VAL A 33 19.58 -3.14 8.05
C VAL A 33 20.17 -2.49 9.30
N LEU A 34 19.76 -1.26 9.62
CA LEU A 34 20.27 -0.52 10.78
C LEU A 34 19.89 -1.19 12.10
N SER A 35 18.65 -1.65 12.23
CA SER A 35 18.15 -2.38 13.40
C SER A 35 18.97 -3.66 13.66
N ARG A 36 19.31 -4.40 12.60
CA ARG A 36 20.13 -5.61 12.70
C ARG A 36 21.59 -5.33 13.09
N HIS A 37 22.18 -4.25 12.61
CA HIS A 37 23.59 -3.93 12.85
C HIS A 37 23.86 -3.18 14.16
N PHE A 38 22.95 -2.29 14.59
CA PHE A 38 23.17 -1.42 15.73
C PHE A 38 22.48 -1.88 17.03
N LEU A 39 21.85 -3.06 17.05
CA LEU A 39 21.16 -3.63 18.23
C LEU A 39 20.14 -2.65 18.87
N PHE A 40 19.59 -1.71 18.10
CA PHE A 40 18.49 -0.90 18.58
C PHE A 40 17.25 -1.80 18.67
N SER A 41 16.68 -1.91 19.87
CA SER A 41 15.38 -2.55 20.10
C SER A 41 14.25 -1.67 19.54
N LEU A 42 14.24 -1.43 18.24
CA LEU A 42 13.13 -0.79 17.55
C LEU A 42 11.99 -1.81 17.43
N THR A 43 10.82 -1.45 17.91
CA THR A 43 9.60 -2.23 17.68
C THR A 43 9.35 -2.31 16.16
N ILE A 44 8.81 -3.44 15.70
CA ILE A 44 8.51 -3.66 14.27
C ILE A 44 7.57 -2.62 13.69
N LEU A 45 6.69 -2.05 14.51
CA LEU A 45 5.87 -0.90 14.14
C LEU A 45 6.70 0.32 13.69
N HIS A 46 7.81 0.62 14.38
CA HIS A 46 8.72 1.71 14.02
C HIS A 46 9.48 1.42 12.74
N LEU A 47 9.75 0.15 12.45
CA LEU A 47 10.40 -0.29 11.22
C LEU A 47 9.52 -0.05 10.00
N PHE A 48 8.21 -0.26 10.15
CA PHE A 48 7.20 -0.03 9.10
C PHE A 48 6.66 1.40 9.06
N ALA A 49 7.06 2.27 9.98
CA ALA A 49 6.61 3.66 10.01
C ALA A 49 6.77 4.42 8.66
N PRO A 50 7.87 4.28 7.90
CA PRO A 50 8.01 4.98 6.61
C PRO A 50 6.95 4.57 5.59
N LEU A 51 6.60 3.27 5.54
CA LEU A 51 5.55 2.73 4.68
C LEU A 51 4.17 3.25 5.10
N PHE A 52 3.85 3.23 6.38
CA PHE A 52 2.58 3.77 6.88
C PHE A 52 2.42 5.26 6.59
N VAL A 53 3.50 6.04 6.74
CA VAL A 53 3.48 7.48 6.41
C VAL A 53 3.23 7.69 4.91
N ALA A 54 3.87 6.92 4.03
CA ALA A 54 3.62 7.00 2.59
C ALA A 54 2.18 6.65 2.22
N SER A 55 1.64 5.58 2.81
CA SER A 55 0.25 5.16 2.63
C SER A 55 -0.75 6.23 3.11
N ALA A 56 -0.48 6.86 4.26
CA ALA A 56 -1.28 7.94 4.81
C ALA A 56 -1.23 9.21 3.94
N LEU A 57 -0.06 9.59 3.44
CA LEU A 57 0.11 10.72 2.53
C LEU A 57 -0.63 10.47 1.20
N ASN A 58 -0.58 9.25 0.68
CA ASN A 58 -1.33 8.86 -0.52
C ASN A 58 -2.85 8.98 -0.28
N PHE A 59 -3.35 8.45 0.84
CA PHE A 59 -4.76 8.57 1.22
C PHE A 59 -5.19 10.04 1.35
N TYR A 60 -4.36 10.88 1.98
CA TYR A 60 -4.62 12.30 2.14
C TYR A 60 -4.74 13.03 0.78
N PHE A 61 -3.84 12.75 -0.15
CA PHE A 61 -3.89 13.31 -1.50
C PHE A 61 -5.17 12.90 -2.25
N LEU A 62 -5.59 11.64 -2.09
CA LEU A 62 -6.84 11.12 -2.64
C LEU A 62 -8.07 11.84 -2.08
N VAL A 63 -8.10 12.13 -0.78
CA VAL A 63 -9.17 12.92 -0.16
C VAL A 63 -9.21 14.34 -0.73
N ILE A 64 -8.06 14.98 -0.96
CA ILE A 64 -8.01 16.32 -1.56
C ILE A 64 -8.61 16.30 -2.98
N ILE A 65 -8.20 15.35 -3.81
CA ILE A 65 -8.73 15.21 -5.17
C ILE A 65 -10.24 14.94 -5.12
N PHE A 66 -10.68 14.07 -4.22
CA PHE A 66 -12.09 13.78 -4.02
C PHE A 66 -12.89 15.03 -3.68
N VAL A 67 -12.45 15.82 -2.70
CA VAL A 67 -13.10 17.08 -2.32
C VAL A 67 -13.15 18.05 -3.49
N ARG A 68 -12.04 18.21 -4.25
CA ARG A 68 -12.04 19.06 -5.45
C ARG A 68 -13.07 18.61 -6.48
N THR A 69 -13.09 17.32 -6.83
CA THR A 69 -14.05 16.78 -7.81
C THR A 69 -15.50 16.95 -7.37
N VAL A 70 -15.80 16.81 -6.07
CA VAL A 70 -17.17 17.04 -5.55
C VAL A 70 -17.59 18.50 -5.69
N ILE A 71 -16.68 19.44 -5.44
CA ILE A 71 -16.96 20.89 -5.54
C ILE A 71 -17.12 21.30 -7.02
N GLU A 72 -16.31 20.76 -7.92
CA GLU A 72 -16.24 21.18 -9.32
C GLU A 72 -17.33 20.55 -10.19
N ASP A 73 -17.65 19.26 -10.01
CA ASP A 73 -18.67 18.56 -10.81
C ASP A 73 -20.11 18.74 -10.30
N GLY A 74 -20.31 19.25 -9.08
CA GLY A 74 -21.62 19.48 -8.45
C GLY A 74 -22.50 18.22 -8.26
N THR A 75 -22.06 17.06 -8.73
CA THR A 75 -22.78 15.78 -8.68
C THR A 75 -21.95 14.72 -7.93
N PRO A 76 -22.23 14.50 -6.63
CA PRO A 76 -21.37 13.69 -5.77
C PRO A 76 -21.28 12.23 -6.24
N LYS A 77 -22.33 11.71 -6.88
CA LYS A 77 -22.39 10.30 -7.33
C LYS A 77 -21.35 9.97 -8.41
N ARG A 78 -21.06 10.91 -9.32
CA ARG A 78 -20.11 10.69 -10.41
C ARG A 78 -18.67 10.79 -9.92
N ALA A 79 -18.39 11.75 -9.04
CA ALA A 79 -17.10 11.90 -8.38
C ALA A 79 -16.75 10.67 -7.52
N ILE A 80 -17.71 10.13 -6.78
CA ILE A 80 -17.52 8.90 -5.99
C ILE A 80 -17.21 7.72 -6.89
N ALA A 81 -17.96 7.50 -7.97
CA ALA A 81 -17.75 6.37 -8.87
C ALA A 81 -16.38 6.39 -9.57
N GLY A 82 -15.88 7.58 -9.93
CA GLY A 82 -14.56 7.76 -10.53
C GLY A 82 -13.41 7.48 -9.55
N ASN A 83 -13.53 7.96 -8.31
CA ASN A 83 -12.46 7.85 -7.32
C ASN A 83 -12.53 6.56 -6.48
N ALA A 84 -13.65 5.82 -6.51
CA ALA A 84 -13.86 4.61 -5.70
C ALA A 84 -12.77 3.55 -5.92
N LEU A 85 -12.33 3.35 -7.17
CA LEU A 85 -11.26 2.38 -7.48
C LEU A 85 -9.92 2.80 -6.90
N HIS A 86 -9.62 4.11 -6.91
CA HIS A 86 -8.41 4.66 -6.30
C HIS A 86 -8.42 4.51 -4.77
N PHE A 87 -9.56 4.80 -4.12
CA PHE A 87 -9.74 4.56 -2.69
C PHE A 87 -9.64 3.08 -2.32
N PHE A 88 -10.28 2.21 -3.10
CA PHE A 88 -10.21 0.76 -2.90
C PHE A 88 -8.77 0.25 -3.00
N ARG A 89 -8.02 0.74 -4.00
CA ARG A 89 -6.61 0.40 -4.21
C ARG A 89 -5.75 0.77 -3.00
N VAL A 90 -5.79 2.02 -2.56
CA VAL A 90 -5.01 2.49 -1.41
C VAL A 90 -5.40 1.75 -0.14
N THR A 91 -6.69 1.48 0.06
CA THR A 91 -7.17 0.70 1.20
C THR A 91 -6.60 -0.72 1.20
N MET A 92 -6.58 -1.41 0.04
CA MET A 92 -6.01 -2.76 -0.05
C MET A 92 -4.50 -2.77 0.21
N VAL A 93 -3.76 -1.73 -0.23
CA VAL A 93 -2.33 -1.58 0.07
C VAL A 93 -2.10 -1.36 1.56
N ALA A 94 -2.87 -0.47 2.19
CA ALA A 94 -2.78 -0.24 3.64
C ALA A 94 -3.12 -1.51 4.45
N LEU A 95 -4.15 -2.26 4.04
CA LEU A 95 -4.48 -3.55 4.66
C LEU A 95 -3.35 -4.57 4.51
N PHE A 96 -2.73 -4.64 3.34
CA PHE A 96 -1.56 -5.49 3.12
C PHE A 96 -0.40 -5.11 4.05
N GLU A 97 -0.06 -3.83 4.15
CA GLU A 97 1.00 -3.32 5.04
C GLU A 97 0.70 -3.66 6.52
N MET A 98 -0.54 -3.49 6.97
CA MET A 98 -0.97 -3.84 8.33
C MET A 98 -0.87 -5.34 8.61
N ILE A 99 -1.35 -6.18 7.69
CA ILE A 99 -1.29 -7.64 7.85
C ILE A 99 0.17 -8.10 7.85
N LEU A 100 1.03 -7.51 7.01
CA LEU A 100 2.46 -7.81 6.96
C LEU A 100 3.16 -7.39 8.26
N CYS A 101 2.84 -6.22 8.80
CA CYS A 101 3.39 -5.75 10.07
C CYS A 101 2.99 -6.69 11.23
N HIS A 102 1.72 -7.09 11.32
CA HIS A 102 1.26 -8.06 12.32
C HIS A 102 1.96 -9.40 12.18
N LYS A 103 2.12 -9.90 10.94
CA LYS A 103 2.86 -11.13 10.66
C LYS A 103 4.30 -11.06 11.14
N LEU A 104 5.00 -9.96 10.88
CA LEU A 104 6.39 -9.81 11.27
C LEU A 104 6.56 -9.63 12.77
N GLN A 105 5.62 -8.93 13.42
CA GLN A 105 5.58 -8.83 14.88
C GLN A 105 5.40 -10.20 15.53
N ASP A 106 4.43 -10.98 15.02
CA ASP A 106 4.22 -12.36 15.42
C ASP A 106 5.50 -13.20 15.28
N GLU A 107 6.20 -13.14 14.13
CA GLU A 107 7.45 -13.92 13.92
C GLU A 107 8.59 -13.49 14.87
N PHE A 108 8.69 -12.20 15.17
CA PHE A 108 9.71 -11.69 16.10
C PHE A 108 9.43 -12.09 17.56
N GLU A 109 8.17 -12.03 17.98
CA GLU A 109 7.75 -12.50 19.31
C GLU A 109 7.84 -14.04 19.42
N ARG A 110 7.58 -14.77 18.32
CA ARG A 110 7.71 -16.24 18.20
C ARG A 110 9.15 -16.76 18.30
N GLY A 111 10.16 -15.92 18.13
CA GLY A 111 11.55 -16.26 18.43
C GLY A 111 11.78 -16.69 19.88
N ASN A 112 10.86 -16.37 20.80
CA ASN A 112 10.93 -16.72 22.22
C ASN A 112 9.93 -17.79 22.70
N GLN A 113 8.90 -18.19 21.93
CA GLN A 113 7.99 -19.26 22.37
C GLN A 113 7.37 -20.03 21.20
N GLN A 114 7.79 -21.29 21.09
CA GLN A 114 7.36 -22.30 20.14
C GLN A 114 5.82 -22.51 20.12
N LYS A 115 5.27 -22.52 18.89
CA LYS A 115 4.04 -23.21 18.42
C LYS A 115 2.72 -22.42 18.37
N SER A 116 2.18 -22.42 17.15
CA SER A 116 0.77 -22.28 16.74
C SER A 116 0.25 -20.86 16.49
N ILE A 117 0.41 -20.40 15.25
CA ILE A 117 -0.70 -20.16 14.29
C ILE A 117 -0.02 -20.08 12.93
N GLU A 118 -0.16 -21.11 12.09
CA GLU A 118 0.10 -20.99 10.66
C GLU A 118 -0.92 -19.98 10.10
N THR A 119 -0.66 -18.68 10.20
CA THR A 119 -1.30 -17.76 9.26
C THR A 119 -0.72 -18.12 7.92
N THR A 120 -1.46 -18.91 7.16
CA THR A 120 -1.00 -19.41 5.89
C THR A 120 -0.68 -18.22 4.98
N TYR A 121 0.42 -18.31 4.23
CA TYR A 121 0.92 -17.25 3.36
C TYR A 121 -0.15 -16.67 2.41
N PHE A 122 -1.20 -17.44 2.09
CA PHE A 122 -2.34 -16.96 1.29
C PHE A 122 -3.07 -15.77 1.93
N MET A 123 -3.19 -15.72 3.26
CA MET A 123 -3.99 -14.70 3.94
C MET A 123 -3.32 -13.32 3.88
N VAL A 124 -1.98 -13.32 3.94
CA VAL A 124 -1.15 -12.12 3.75
C VAL A 124 -1.23 -11.63 2.31
N LEU A 125 -1.28 -12.55 1.34
CA LEU A 125 -1.26 -12.23 -0.08
C LEU A 125 -2.65 -11.87 -0.63
N MET A 126 -3.73 -12.17 0.10
CA MET A 126 -5.12 -11.96 -0.32
C MET A 126 -5.42 -10.53 -0.82
N PRO A 127 -4.97 -9.45 -0.16
CA PRO A 127 -5.19 -8.08 -0.66
C PRO A 127 -4.45 -7.83 -1.99
N LEU A 128 -3.29 -8.46 -2.18
CA LEU A 128 -2.52 -8.38 -3.43
C LEU A 128 -3.25 -9.06 -4.59
N TRP A 129 -3.84 -10.24 -4.33
CA TRP A 129 -4.68 -10.93 -5.32
C TRP A 129 -5.91 -10.11 -5.69
N ALA A 130 -6.57 -9.48 -4.72
CA ALA A 130 -7.70 -8.58 -4.98
C ALA A 130 -7.29 -7.38 -5.84
N LEU A 131 -6.12 -6.80 -5.58
CA LEU A 131 -5.55 -5.71 -6.38
C LEU A 131 -5.24 -6.15 -7.83
N LEU A 132 -4.67 -7.34 -8.02
CA LEU A 132 -4.39 -7.88 -9.35
C LEU A 132 -5.67 -8.09 -10.16
N ILE A 133 -6.73 -8.60 -9.54
CA ILE A 133 -8.05 -8.75 -10.18
C ILE A 133 -8.61 -7.37 -10.55
N ALA A 134 -8.57 -6.39 -9.64
CA ALA A 134 -9.03 -5.03 -9.91
C ALA A 134 -8.26 -4.37 -11.08
N LEU A 135 -6.95 -4.56 -11.14
CA LEU A 135 -6.11 -4.09 -12.25
C LEU A 135 -6.46 -4.76 -13.58
N SER A 136 -6.73 -6.07 -13.57
CA SER A 136 -7.13 -6.80 -14.78
C SER A 136 -8.47 -6.30 -15.33
N VAL A 137 -9.45 -6.04 -14.45
CA VAL A 137 -10.74 -5.46 -14.85
C VAL A 137 -10.55 -4.07 -15.43
N HIS A 138 -9.69 -3.25 -14.81
CA HIS A 138 -9.39 -1.91 -15.30
C HIS A 138 -8.70 -1.93 -16.66
N ALA A 139 -7.72 -2.81 -16.86
CA ALA A 139 -7.03 -2.99 -18.14
C ALA A 139 -7.99 -3.44 -19.25
N CYS A 140 -8.93 -4.34 -18.96
CA CYS A 140 -9.94 -4.79 -19.92
C CYS A 140 -10.96 -3.71 -20.29
N ARG A 141 -11.23 -2.72 -19.43
CA ARG A 141 -12.13 -1.60 -19.76
C ARG A 141 -11.45 -0.48 -20.56
N LEU A 142 -10.12 -0.49 -20.62
CA LEU A 142 -9.31 0.49 -21.36
C LEU A 142 -9.06 0.07 -22.82
N PHE A 143 -9.23 -1.23 -23.12
CA PHE A 143 -9.19 -1.82 -24.47
C PHE A 143 -10.57 -1.84 -25.11
#